data_AF-A0A9P6SRK7-F1
#
_entry.id   AF-A0A9P6SRK7-F1
#
_cell.length_a   1.000
_cell.length_b   1.000
_cell.length_c   1.000
_cell.angle_alpha   90.00
_cell.angle_beta   90.00
_cell.angle_gamma   90.00
#
_symmetry.space_group_name_H-M   'P 1'
#
loop_
_entity.id
_entity.type
_entity.pdbx_description
1 polymer ?
#
loop_
_entity_poly.entity_id
_entity_poly.type
_entity_poly.pdbx_seq_one_letter_code
_entity_poly.pdbx_strand_id
1 'polypeptide(L)'
;MNRARFAFAESKILYKSLPLYPLENGEDAWINEGKTRNGMTNFLTEAGVQAGDLVTLSDVDEIINGRAIELLKSCEGIPESLHLQTKNYLYSYEFPLGDEGMWRTSIHKWVPGQSRYAHHQTSTTILMDAGWHCSFCFRTIEEFQFKMQAYSHSDRVRYSYLMEPEWIQHAICTGKDLFGMFPEAYSFRDLFSRIGAIPKSESAVGLPRYVLENRVRFKFMLPGGCQREGPLLS
;
A
#
# COMPACT_ATOMS: atom_id res chain seq x y z
N MET A 1 2.25 -16.09 12.55
CA MET A 1 1.20 -15.78 11.56
C MET A 1 -0.12 -15.61 12.30
N ASN A 2 -0.85 -14.51 12.11
CA ASN A 2 -2.09 -14.18 12.86
C ASN A 2 -3.32 -15.01 12.43
N ARG A 3 -3.18 -16.32 12.15
CA ARG A 3 -4.22 -17.15 11.53
C ARG A 3 -5.55 -17.15 12.29
N ALA A 4 -5.50 -17.26 13.63
CA ALA A 4 -6.71 -17.24 14.46
C ALA A 4 -7.56 -15.97 14.28
N ARG A 5 -6.92 -14.81 14.08
CA ARG A 5 -7.62 -13.53 13.83
C ARG A 5 -8.38 -13.53 12.50
N PHE A 6 -7.97 -14.35 11.54
CA PHE A 6 -8.56 -14.44 10.21
C PHE A 6 -9.29 -15.77 9.96
N ALA A 7 -9.65 -16.50 11.02
CA ALA A 7 -10.36 -17.78 10.92
C ALA A 7 -11.65 -17.68 10.08
N PHE A 8 -12.36 -16.54 10.14
CA PHE A 8 -13.58 -16.29 9.36
C PHE A 8 -13.38 -16.33 7.83
N ALA A 9 -12.14 -16.20 7.35
CA ALA A 9 -11.78 -16.23 5.94
C ALA A 9 -10.69 -17.26 5.65
N GLU A 10 -10.42 -18.19 6.57
CA GLU A 10 -9.29 -19.12 6.46
C GLU A 10 -9.31 -19.91 5.15
N SER A 11 -10.49 -20.40 4.73
CA SER A 11 -10.66 -21.12 3.47
C SER A 11 -10.43 -20.27 2.21
N LYS A 12 -10.35 -18.95 2.35
CA LYS A 12 -10.12 -17.98 1.26
C LYS A 12 -8.69 -17.44 1.25
N ILE A 13 -7.87 -17.76 2.25
CA ILE A 13 -6.51 -17.25 2.37
C ILE A 13 -5.55 -18.35 1.92
N LEU A 14 -4.98 -18.15 0.72
CA LEU A 14 -3.90 -18.98 0.21
C LEU A 14 -2.57 -18.26 0.47
N TYR A 15 -1.56 -19.01 0.93
CA TYR A 15 -0.23 -18.48 1.20
C TYR A 15 0.84 -19.30 0.51
N LYS A 16 1.77 -18.62 -0.16
CA LYS A 16 2.97 -19.24 -0.75
C LYS A 16 4.20 -18.45 -0.30
N SER A 17 5.13 -19.15 0.33
CA SER A 17 6.45 -18.59 0.61
C SER A 17 7.31 -18.69 -0.64
N LEU A 18 7.91 -17.58 -1.07
CA LEU A 18 8.87 -17.55 -2.16
C LEU A 18 10.25 -17.28 -1.57
N PRO A 19 11.20 -18.23 -1.62
CA PRO A 19 12.56 -17.97 -1.18
C PRO A 19 13.23 -17.00 -2.17
N LEU A 20 13.58 -15.82 -1.70
CA LEU A 20 14.42 -14.88 -2.43
C LEU A 20 15.85 -15.01 -1.92
N TYR A 21 16.82 -14.79 -2.80
CA TYR A 21 18.23 -14.92 -2.49
C TYR A 21 18.87 -13.53 -2.41
N PRO A 22 19.92 -13.35 -1.59
CA PRO A 22 20.78 -12.17 -1.69
C PRO A 22 21.25 -12.03 -3.15
N LEU A 23 21.17 -10.81 -3.68
CA LEU A 23 21.65 -10.51 -5.02
C LEU A 23 23.18 -10.67 -5.04
N GLU A 24 23.71 -11.32 -6.06
CA GLU A 24 25.16 -11.36 -6.29
C GLU A 24 25.68 -9.97 -6.71
N ASN A 25 26.99 -9.74 -6.59
CA ASN A 25 27.59 -8.47 -6.99
C ASN A 25 27.33 -8.20 -8.48
N GLY A 26 26.59 -7.13 -8.79
CA GLY A 26 26.23 -6.74 -10.15
C GLY A 26 24.85 -7.22 -10.60
N GLU A 27 24.13 -7.98 -9.79
CA GLU A 27 22.71 -8.30 -10.02
C GLU A 27 21.80 -7.13 -9.61
N ASP A 28 20.73 -6.94 -10.38
CA ASP A 28 19.72 -5.92 -10.11
C ASP A 28 18.54 -6.50 -9.32
N ALA A 29 17.91 -5.67 -8.48
CA ALA A 29 16.69 -5.97 -7.73
C ALA A 29 15.54 -6.50 -8.63
N TRP A 30 15.52 -6.13 -9.91
CA TRP A 30 14.55 -6.65 -10.88
C TRP A 30 14.59 -8.18 -11.04
N ILE A 31 15.70 -8.85 -10.71
CA ILE A 31 15.77 -10.32 -10.75
C ILE A 31 14.83 -10.93 -9.70
N ASN A 32 14.92 -10.47 -8.45
CA ASN A 32 14.07 -10.94 -7.37
C ASN A 32 12.61 -10.50 -7.58
N GLU A 33 12.39 -9.33 -8.15
CA GLU A 33 11.05 -8.90 -8.54
C GLU A 33 10.46 -9.79 -9.65
N GLY A 34 11.23 -10.11 -10.68
CA GLY A 34 10.81 -11.03 -11.75
C GLY A 34 10.45 -12.41 -11.21
N LYS A 35 11.27 -12.97 -10.30
CA LYS A 35 10.96 -14.23 -9.59
C LYS A 35 9.65 -14.12 -8.81
N THR A 36 9.42 -13.00 -8.13
CA THR A 36 8.19 -12.75 -7.36
C THR A 36 6.96 -12.67 -8.27
N ARG A 37 7.04 -11.93 -9.39
CA ARG A 37 5.95 -11.80 -10.38
C ARG A 37 5.61 -13.15 -11.03
N ASN A 38 6.62 -13.94 -11.39
CA ASN A 38 6.43 -15.29 -11.94
C ASN A 38 5.83 -16.23 -10.88
N GLY A 39 6.35 -16.18 -9.65
CA GLY A 39 5.83 -16.93 -8.51
C GLY A 39 4.35 -16.65 -8.26
N MET A 40 3.95 -15.37 -8.28
CA MET A 40 2.55 -14.98 -8.11
C MET A 40 1.67 -15.42 -9.29
N THR A 41 2.12 -15.26 -10.53
CA THR A 41 1.38 -15.74 -11.70
C THR A 41 1.09 -17.24 -11.61
N ASN A 42 2.10 -18.03 -11.28
CA ASN A 42 1.94 -19.47 -11.12
C ASN A 42 1.02 -19.80 -9.93
N PHE A 43 1.13 -19.06 -8.84
CA PHE A 43 0.29 -19.27 -7.67
C PHE A 43 -1.19 -18.99 -7.93
N LEU A 44 -1.53 -17.97 -8.73
CA LEU A 44 -2.90 -17.73 -9.17
C LEU A 44 -3.45 -18.92 -9.99
N THR A 45 -2.60 -19.57 -10.78
CA THR A 45 -2.98 -20.77 -11.55
C THR A 45 -3.20 -21.96 -10.63
N GLU A 46 -2.28 -22.20 -9.68
CA GLU A 46 -2.40 -23.25 -8.66
C GLU A 46 -3.64 -23.07 -7.76
N ALA A 47 -4.01 -21.81 -7.49
CA ALA A 47 -5.22 -21.44 -6.76
C ALA A 47 -6.52 -21.71 -7.52
N GLY A 48 -6.44 -22.05 -8.82
CA GLY A 48 -7.59 -22.40 -9.64
C GLY A 48 -8.31 -21.20 -10.27
N VAL A 49 -7.66 -20.04 -10.42
CA VAL A 49 -8.23 -18.89 -11.13
C VAL A 49 -8.51 -19.26 -12.59
N GLN A 50 -9.73 -19.00 -13.04
CA GLN A 50 -10.25 -19.42 -14.33
C GLN A 50 -10.26 -18.28 -15.36
N ALA A 51 -10.51 -18.64 -16.62
CA ALA A 51 -10.73 -17.66 -17.67
C ALA A 51 -11.99 -16.84 -17.39
N GLY A 52 -11.87 -15.52 -17.42
CA GLY A 52 -12.97 -14.59 -17.16
C GLY A 52 -13.11 -14.12 -15.72
N ASP A 53 -12.37 -14.72 -14.77
CA ASP A 53 -12.32 -14.23 -13.39
C ASP A 53 -11.75 -12.82 -13.34
N LEU A 54 -12.26 -11.99 -12.42
CA LEU A 54 -11.69 -10.68 -12.14
C LEU A 54 -10.67 -10.81 -11.01
N VAL A 55 -9.41 -10.55 -11.32
CA VAL A 55 -8.30 -10.65 -10.36
C VAL A 55 -7.80 -9.26 -10.03
N THR A 56 -7.90 -8.86 -8.76
CA THR A 56 -7.28 -7.63 -8.26
C THR A 56 -5.80 -7.89 -7.96
N LEU A 57 -4.93 -7.12 -8.58
CA LEU A 57 -3.48 -7.15 -8.37
C LEU A 57 -3.10 -5.89 -7.58
N SER A 58 -2.76 -6.06 -6.30
CA SER A 58 -2.50 -4.95 -5.39
C SER A 58 -1.52 -5.35 -4.29
N ASP A 59 -0.91 -4.34 -3.68
CA ASP A 59 -0.20 -4.51 -2.41
C ASP A 59 -1.17 -4.53 -1.22
N VAL A 60 -0.68 -4.94 -0.05
CA VAL A 60 -1.50 -5.11 1.17
C VAL A 60 -2.00 -3.77 1.74
N ASP A 61 -1.24 -2.70 1.53
CA ASP A 61 -1.60 -1.33 1.92
C ASP A 61 -2.44 -0.59 0.87
N GLU A 62 -2.81 -1.25 -0.23
CA GLU A 62 -3.71 -0.78 -1.28
C GLU A 62 -5.11 -1.42 -1.13
N ILE A 63 -5.98 -0.80 -0.34
CA ILE A 63 -7.31 -1.32 -0.02
C ILE A 63 -8.34 -0.79 -1.02
N ILE A 64 -8.98 -1.69 -1.77
CA ILE A 64 -10.03 -1.32 -2.73
C ILE A 64 -11.38 -1.16 -2.05
N ASN A 65 -12.12 -0.14 -2.48
CA ASN A 65 -13.47 0.14 -2.03
C ASN A 65 -14.43 -0.95 -2.51
N GLY A 66 -15.14 -1.59 -1.58
CA GLY A 66 -16.11 -2.64 -1.90
C GLY A 66 -17.18 -2.20 -2.91
N ARG A 67 -17.58 -0.92 -2.90
CA ARG A 67 -18.54 -0.40 -3.88
C ARG A 67 -17.97 -0.32 -5.29
N ALA A 68 -16.66 -0.06 -5.43
CA ALA A 68 -16.00 -0.10 -6.73
C ALA A 68 -15.96 -1.54 -7.27
N ILE A 69 -15.70 -2.52 -6.41
CA ILE A 69 -15.78 -3.94 -6.78
C ILE A 69 -17.21 -4.34 -7.17
N GLU A 70 -18.22 -3.93 -6.41
CA GLU A 70 -19.63 -4.21 -6.73
C GLU A 70 -20.05 -3.60 -8.07
N LEU A 71 -19.66 -2.35 -8.34
CA LEU A 71 -19.86 -1.70 -9.63
C LEU A 71 -19.27 -2.55 -10.76
N LEU A 72 -17.98 -2.90 -10.65
CA LEU A 72 -17.30 -3.68 -11.68
C LEU A 72 -17.97 -5.04 -11.91
N LYS A 73 -18.35 -5.75 -10.85
CA LYS A 73 -19.06 -7.02 -10.97
C LYS A 73 -20.44 -6.91 -11.66
N SER A 74 -21.05 -5.72 -11.64
CA SER A 74 -22.35 -5.47 -12.28
C SER A 74 -22.25 -4.97 -13.72
N CYS A 75 -21.05 -4.58 -14.17
CA CYS A 75 -20.85 -4.05 -15.52
C CYS A 75 -20.59 -5.17 -16.53
N GLU A 76 -21.24 -5.08 -17.68
CA GLU A 76 -20.82 -5.81 -18.87
C GLU A 76 -19.68 -5.06 -19.57
N GLY A 77 -18.75 -5.81 -20.18
CA GLY A 77 -17.69 -5.22 -21.02
C GLY A 77 -16.57 -4.50 -20.26
N ILE A 78 -16.26 -4.90 -19.01
CA ILE A 78 -15.06 -4.42 -18.31
C ILE A 78 -13.82 -4.67 -19.20
N PRO A 79 -12.90 -3.70 -19.32
CA PRO A 79 -11.64 -3.89 -20.03
C PRO A 79 -10.85 -5.09 -19.49
N GLU A 80 -10.00 -5.68 -20.33
CA GLU A 80 -9.12 -6.79 -19.91
C GLU A 80 -8.17 -6.40 -18.78
N SER A 81 -7.75 -5.12 -18.76
CA SER A 81 -6.94 -4.52 -17.71
C SER A 81 -7.48 -3.14 -17.38
N LEU A 82 -7.87 -2.93 -16.13
CA LEU A 82 -8.40 -1.68 -15.62
C LEU A 82 -7.64 -1.28 -14.36
N HIS A 83 -6.99 -0.12 -14.38
CA HIS A 83 -6.35 0.43 -13.19
C HIS A 83 -7.39 1.03 -12.24
N LEU A 84 -7.08 0.98 -10.95
CA LEU A 84 -7.90 1.49 -9.86
C LEU A 84 -7.13 2.61 -9.16
N GLN A 85 -7.60 3.84 -9.30
CA GLN A 85 -7.02 4.95 -8.58
C GLN A 85 -7.42 4.87 -7.10
N THR A 86 -6.44 4.90 -6.22
CA THR A 86 -6.63 4.97 -4.78
C THR A 86 -6.11 6.29 -4.23
N LYS A 87 -6.78 6.85 -3.21
CA LYS A 87 -6.34 8.06 -2.53
C LYS A 87 -5.10 7.74 -1.68
N ASN A 88 -4.05 8.55 -1.80
CA ASN A 88 -2.81 8.35 -1.05
C ASN A 88 -2.84 9.04 0.31
N TYR A 89 -2.40 8.30 1.32
CA TYR A 89 -2.22 8.75 2.69
C TYR A 89 -0.85 8.31 3.22
N LEU A 90 -0.32 9.08 4.15
CA LEU A 90 0.91 8.76 4.86
C LEU A 90 0.66 8.71 6.37
N TYR A 91 1.15 7.69 7.06
CA TYR A 91 1.03 7.49 8.52
C TYR A 91 -0.39 7.22 9.05
N SER A 92 -1.42 7.87 8.52
CA SER A 92 -2.82 7.74 8.90
C SER A 92 -3.72 8.50 7.90
N TYR A 93 -5.04 8.38 8.04
CA TYR A 93 -6.00 9.18 7.25
C TYR A 93 -6.00 10.67 7.62
N GLU A 94 -5.25 11.08 8.64
CA GLU A 94 -5.01 12.49 8.98
C GLU A 94 -4.14 13.19 7.93
N PHE A 95 -3.28 12.48 7.18
CA PHE A 95 -2.33 13.07 6.25
C PHE A 95 -2.57 12.61 4.80
N PRO A 96 -3.59 13.17 4.11
CA PRO A 96 -3.76 12.96 2.69
C PRO A 96 -2.64 13.66 1.91
N LEU A 97 -2.05 13.01 0.91
CA LEU A 97 -0.94 13.59 0.13
C LEU A 97 -1.37 14.69 -0.84
N GLY A 98 -2.68 14.80 -1.15
CA GLY A 98 -3.19 15.80 -2.09
C GLY A 98 -2.62 15.67 -3.50
N ASP A 99 -2.14 14.48 -3.85
CA ASP A 99 -1.65 14.12 -5.18
C ASP A 99 -2.78 13.52 -6.04
N GLU A 100 -2.43 13.05 -7.23
CA GLU A 100 -3.38 12.38 -8.14
C GLU A 100 -3.73 10.94 -7.70
N GLY A 101 -3.33 10.51 -6.51
CA GLY A 101 -3.53 9.15 -6.03
C GLY A 101 -2.58 8.11 -6.63
N MET A 102 -2.66 6.88 -6.11
CA MET A 102 -1.92 5.72 -6.62
C MET A 102 -2.76 4.98 -7.66
N TRP A 103 -2.19 4.74 -8.83
CA TRP A 103 -2.87 4.08 -9.95
C TRP A 103 -2.40 2.65 -10.22
N ARG A 104 -1.38 2.13 -9.51
CA ARG A 104 -0.74 0.84 -9.82
C ARG A 104 -1.63 -0.37 -9.56
N THR A 105 -2.56 -0.28 -8.62
CA THR A 105 -3.51 -1.34 -8.36
C THR A 105 -4.40 -1.54 -9.59
N SER A 106 -4.57 -2.78 -10.03
CA SER A 106 -5.37 -3.07 -11.23
C SER A 106 -6.30 -4.26 -11.03
N ILE A 107 -7.34 -4.32 -11.86
CA ILE A 107 -8.16 -5.50 -12.05
C ILE A 107 -7.92 -6.02 -13.46
N HIS A 108 -7.63 -7.31 -13.52
CA HIS A 108 -7.43 -8.03 -14.77
C HIS A 108 -8.57 -9.04 -14.97
N LYS A 109 -9.16 -9.03 -16.15
CA LYS A 109 -9.98 -10.15 -16.61
C LYS A 109 -9.01 -11.28 -16.98
N TRP A 110 -8.94 -12.29 -16.13
CA TRP A 110 -7.87 -13.28 -16.19
C TRP A 110 -8.07 -14.24 -17.36
N VAL A 111 -6.98 -14.54 -18.06
CA VAL A 111 -6.90 -15.55 -19.12
C VAL A 111 -5.68 -16.43 -18.82
N PRO A 112 -5.89 -17.66 -18.31
CA PRO A 112 -4.79 -18.57 -18.01
C PRO A 112 -3.83 -18.74 -19.18
N GLY A 113 -2.53 -18.73 -18.90
CA GLY A 113 -1.47 -18.79 -19.92
C GLY A 113 -1.11 -17.45 -20.57
N GLN A 114 -2.04 -16.51 -20.67
CA GLN A 114 -1.81 -15.17 -21.26
C GLN A 114 -1.59 -14.09 -20.21
N SER A 115 -2.43 -14.04 -19.17
CA SER A 115 -2.31 -13.07 -18.09
C SER A 115 -1.06 -13.33 -17.23
N ARG A 116 -0.51 -12.24 -16.67
CA ARG A 116 0.62 -12.24 -15.75
C ARG A 116 0.31 -11.30 -14.59
N TYR A 117 0.83 -11.64 -13.41
CA TYR A 117 0.84 -10.70 -12.29
C TYR A 117 1.71 -9.50 -12.66
N ALA A 118 1.16 -8.30 -12.50
CA ALA A 118 1.81 -7.04 -12.80
C ALA A 118 1.35 -5.96 -11.80
N HIS A 119 2.31 -5.17 -11.30
CA HIS A 119 2.07 -3.97 -10.49
C HIS A 119 2.76 -2.76 -11.14
N HIS A 120 2.50 -2.60 -12.44
CA HIS A 120 2.99 -1.52 -13.29
C HIS A 120 1.92 -1.18 -14.33
N GLN A 121 2.15 -0.19 -15.20
CA GLN A 121 1.14 0.21 -16.16
C GLN A 121 0.88 -0.87 -17.21
N THR A 122 -0.31 -1.45 -17.18
CA THR A 122 -0.80 -2.45 -18.15
C THR A 122 -1.88 -1.92 -19.09
N SER A 123 -2.51 -0.79 -18.77
CA SER A 123 -3.46 -0.07 -19.63
C SER A 123 -3.46 1.44 -19.31
N THR A 124 -4.19 2.22 -20.10
CA THR A 124 -4.42 3.66 -19.89
C THR A 124 -5.79 3.97 -19.29
N THR A 125 -6.63 2.96 -19.09
CA THR A 125 -7.98 3.11 -18.52
C THR A 125 -7.92 2.98 -17.01
N ILE A 126 -8.49 3.95 -16.31
CA ILE A 126 -8.46 4.06 -14.86
C ILE A 126 -9.88 4.29 -14.33
N LEU A 127 -10.28 3.56 -13.30
CA LEU A 127 -11.43 3.86 -12.47
C LEU A 127 -10.99 4.73 -11.30
N MET A 128 -11.51 5.95 -11.25
CA MET A 128 -11.15 6.96 -10.25
C MET A 128 -11.86 6.69 -8.90
N ASP A 129 -11.26 7.15 -7.80
CA ASP A 129 -11.81 7.02 -6.44
C ASP A 129 -12.22 5.58 -6.05
N ALA A 130 -11.37 4.62 -6.42
CA ALA A 130 -11.63 3.19 -6.27
C ALA A 130 -11.11 2.62 -4.94
N GLY A 131 -10.42 3.38 -4.10
CA GLY A 131 -9.91 2.88 -2.82
C GLY A 131 -8.93 3.80 -2.10
N TRP A 132 -8.11 3.21 -1.24
CA TRP A 132 -7.14 3.91 -0.38
C TRP A 132 -5.80 3.20 -0.41
N HIS A 133 -4.73 3.96 -0.59
CA HIS A 133 -3.36 3.50 -0.38
C HIS A 133 -2.77 4.25 0.81
N CYS A 134 -2.37 3.52 1.86
CA CYS A 134 -1.95 4.11 3.14
C CYS A 134 -0.53 3.66 3.49
N SER A 135 0.45 4.44 3.06
CA SER A 135 1.85 4.17 3.33
C SER A 135 2.20 4.45 4.80
N PHE A 136 2.95 3.54 5.41
CA PHE A 136 3.39 3.64 6.82
C PHE A 136 2.25 3.80 7.83
N CYS A 137 1.06 3.26 7.53
CA CYS A 137 -0.09 3.33 8.44
C CYS A 137 -0.07 2.20 9.47
N PHE A 138 0.96 2.20 10.31
CA PHE A 138 1.21 1.16 11.31
C PHE A 138 0.82 1.58 12.73
N ARG A 139 0.67 0.59 13.61
CA ARG A 139 0.25 0.79 14.99
C ARG A 139 1.44 1.07 15.90
N THR A 140 2.56 0.39 15.65
CA THR A 140 3.73 0.36 16.52
C THR A 140 4.92 1.05 15.85
N ILE A 141 5.83 1.64 16.61
CA ILE A 141 7.07 2.25 16.07
C ILE A 141 7.96 1.19 15.41
N GLU A 142 7.98 -0.03 15.95
CA GLU A 142 8.77 -1.14 15.45
C GLU A 142 8.38 -1.54 14.01
N GLU A 143 7.09 -1.45 13.67
CA GLU A 143 6.62 -1.68 12.30
C GLU A 143 7.17 -0.62 11.32
N PHE A 144 7.33 0.63 11.76
CA PHE A 144 7.98 1.68 10.97
C PHE A 144 9.46 1.36 10.77
N GLN A 145 10.17 1.08 11.86
CA GLN A 145 11.59 0.73 11.82
C GLN A 145 11.83 -0.47 10.89
N PHE A 146 11.00 -1.51 11.00
CA PHE A 146 11.06 -2.67 10.13
C PHE A 146 10.85 -2.29 8.66
N LYS A 147 9.79 -1.54 8.31
CA LYS A 147 9.55 -1.12 6.91
C LYS A 147 10.68 -0.24 6.37
N MET A 148 11.24 0.63 7.20
CA MET A 148 12.38 1.49 6.83
C MET A 148 13.64 0.68 6.51
N GLN A 149 13.85 -0.47 7.16
CA GLN A 149 15.01 -1.33 6.94
C GLN A 149 14.82 -2.38 5.83
N ALA A 150 13.58 -2.82 5.58
CA ALA A 150 13.31 -4.03 4.81
C ALA A 150 13.03 -3.84 3.32
N TYR A 151 12.76 -2.63 2.83
CA TYR A 151 12.20 -2.41 1.47
C TYR A 151 13.07 -1.50 0.58
N SER A 152 12.61 -1.18 -0.64
CA SER A 152 13.27 -0.46 -1.76
C SER A 152 13.92 0.90 -1.43
N HIS A 153 13.93 1.28 -0.16
CA HIS A 153 14.37 2.55 0.39
C HIS A 153 15.23 2.37 1.65
N SER A 154 15.72 1.16 1.94
CA SER A 154 16.62 0.91 3.07
C SER A 154 17.91 1.73 2.99
N ASP A 155 18.34 2.07 1.77
CA ASP A 155 19.43 3.00 1.46
C ASP A 155 19.17 4.44 1.93
N ARG A 156 17.91 4.80 2.22
CA ARG A 156 17.52 6.12 2.74
C ARG A 156 17.77 6.25 4.25
N VAL A 157 17.97 5.15 4.97
CA VAL A 157 18.35 5.17 6.40
C VAL A 157 19.84 5.53 6.52
N ARG A 158 20.16 6.80 6.25
CA ARG A 158 21.55 7.29 6.19
C ARG A 158 22.12 7.69 7.55
N TYR A 159 21.25 7.98 8.50
CA TYR A 159 21.63 8.43 9.84
C TYR A 159 20.90 7.59 10.88
N SER A 160 21.60 7.24 11.96
CA SER A 160 21.06 6.39 13.04
C SER A 160 19.84 7.02 13.72
N TYR A 161 19.79 8.35 13.84
CA TYR A 161 18.67 9.04 14.49
C TYR A 161 17.35 8.85 13.74
N LEU A 162 17.37 8.53 12.44
CA LEU A 162 16.15 8.24 11.67
C LEU A 162 15.41 7.01 12.20
N MET A 163 16.12 6.16 12.95
CA MET A 163 15.59 4.96 13.57
C MET A 163 15.20 5.18 15.05
N GLU A 164 15.45 6.35 15.62
CA GLU A 164 15.07 6.65 17.00
C GLU A 164 13.54 6.75 17.14
N PRO A 165 12.92 6.09 18.14
CA PRO A 165 11.48 6.16 18.36
C PRO A 165 10.94 7.58 18.46
N GLU A 166 11.68 8.47 19.09
CA GLU A 166 11.31 9.88 19.29
C GLU A 166 11.26 10.63 17.97
N TRP A 167 12.23 10.39 17.07
CA TRP A 167 12.23 10.97 15.73
C TRP A 167 11.04 10.47 14.91
N ILE A 168 10.83 9.15 14.86
CA ILE A 168 9.73 8.53 14.11
C ILE A 168 8.39 9.06 14.62
N GLN A 169 8.21 9.08 15.95
CA GLN A 169 6.99 9.60 16.57
C GLN A 169 6.76 11.08 16.27
N HIS A 170 7.83 11.89 16.29
CA HIS A 170 7.76 13.31 15.92
C HIS A 170 7.36 13.49 14.46
N ALA A 171 7.98 12.76 13.53
CA ALA A 171 7.68 12.83 12.10
C ALA A 171 6.22 12.48 11.83
N ILE A 172 5.72 11.39 12.42
CA ILE A 172 4.32 10.96 12.33
C ILE A 172 3.36 12.05 12.83
N CYS A 173 3.58 12.60 14.02
CA CYS A 173 2.66 13.58 14.61
C CYS A 173 2.67 14.94 13.93
N THR A 174 3.78 15.28 13.27
CA THR A 174 3.96 16.55 12.56
C THR A 174 3.71 16.43 11.06
N GLY A 175 3.53 15.23 10.51
CA GLY A 175 3.36 15.01 9.06
C GLY A 175 4.64 15.28 8.25
N LYS A 176 5.81 15.24 8.88
CA LYS A 176 7.10 15.41 8.20
C LYS A 176 7.56 14.11 7.55
N ASP A 177 8.37 14.21 6.50
CA ASP A 177 9.01 13.06 5.88
C ASP A 177 9.93 12.32 6.86
N LEU A 178 9.77 10.99 6.95
CA LEU A 178 10.51 10.12 7.88
C LEU A 178 12.02 10.13 7.63
N PHE A 179 12.44 10.35 6.38
CA PHE A 179 13.83 10.31 5.96
C PHE A 179 14.45 11.71 5.83
N GLY A 180 13.67 12.77 6.10
CA GLY A 180 14.09 14.16 5.92
C GLY A 180 14.34 14.53 4.45
N MET A 181 13.66 13.87 3.52
CA MET A 181 13.82 14.08 2.08
C MET A 181 12.80 15.07 1.51
N PHE A 182 13.15 15.64 0.34
CA PHE A 182 12.18 16.38 -0.47
C PHE A 182 11.16 15.43 -1.09
N PRO A 183 9.91 15.92 -1.33
CA PRO A 183 8.89 15.11 -1.97
C PRO A 183 9.30 14.78 -3.41
N GLU A 184 8.87 13.61 -3.89
CA GLU A 184 8.94 13.29 -5.31
C GLU A 184 7.96 14.18 -6.09
N ALA A 185 8.48 14.93 -7.06
CA ALA A 185 7.71 15.88 -7.85
C ALA A 185 8.30 16.01 -9.26
N TYR A 186 7.42 16.13 -10.25
CA TYR A 186 7.77 16.22 -11.68
C TYR A 186 7.53 17.63 -12.25
N SER A 187 7.09 18.57 -11.41
CA SER A 187 6.96 19.98 -11.73
C SER A 187 7.35 20.85 -10.53
N PHE A 188 7.79 22.09 -10.77
CA PHE A 188 8.06 23.03 -9.68
C PHE A 188 6.79 23.33 -8.86
N ARG A 189 5.63 23.38 -9.51
CA ARG A 189 4.35 23.57 -8.83
C ARG A 189 4.09 22.45 -7.82
N ASP A 190 4.33 21.19 -8.20
CA ASP A 190 4.14 20.05 -7.31
C ASP A 190 5.19 20.00 -6.21
N LEU A 191 6.44 20.37 -6.53
CA LEU A 191 7.50 20.47 -5.54
C LEU A 191 7.12 21.49 -4.46
N PHE A 192 6.78 22.72 -4.86
CA PHE A 192 6.42 23.77 -3.90
C PHE A 192 5.12 23.50 -3.15
N SER A 193 4.15 22.81 -3.75
CA SER A 193 2.90 22.45 -3.05
C SER A 193 3.09 21.33 -2.03
N ARG A 194 4.14 20.52 -2.16
CA ARG A 194 4.40 19.34 -1.30
C ARG A 194 5.59 19.51 -0.36
N ILE A 195 6.39 20.57 -0.49
CA ILE A 195 7.50 20.84 0.42
C ILE A 195 6.97 21.09 1.84
N GLY A 196 7.60 20.43 2.81
CA GLY A 196 7.31 20.62 4.23
C GLY A 196 6.45 19.49 4.80
N ALA A 197 5.73 19.82 5.87
CA ALA A 197 4.83 18.88 6.53
C ALA A 197 3.53 18.73 5.72
N ILE A 198 3.03 17.51 5.62
CA ILE A 198 1.74 17.21 5.00
C ILE A 198 0.64 17.88 5.84
N PRO A 199 -0.27 18.66 5.22
CA PRO A 199 -1.39 19.26 5.93
C PRO A 199 -2.29 18.20 6.56
N LYS A 200 -2.70 18.46 7.80
CA LYS A 200 -3.64 17.61 8.52
C LYS A 200 -5.06 17.78 7.99
N SER A 201 -5.80 16.69 7.92
CA SER A 201 -7.22 16.65 7.59
C SER A 201 -8.00 16.01 8.74
N GLU A 202 -9.05 16.68 9.19
CA GLU A 202 -10.00 16.13 10.17
C GLU A 202 -11.21 15.46 9.49
N SER A 203 -11.20 15.38 8.16
CA SER A 203 -12.32 14.83 7.40
C SER A 203 -12.40 13.30 7.55
N ALA A 204 -13.59 12.82 7.94
CA ALA A 204 -13.94 11.41 7.87
C ALA A 204 -14.63 11.03 6.54
N VAL A 205 -14.84 11.99 5.64
CA VAL A 205 -15.57 11.78 4.39
C VAL A 205 -14.78 10.85 3.48
N GLY A 206 -15.41 9.77 3.06
CA GLY A 206 -14.82 8.81 2.13
C GLY A 206 -13.72 7.94 2.73
N LEU A 207 -13.58 7.87 4.07
CA LEU A 207 -12.70 6.89 4.72
C LEU A 207 -13.33 5.49 4.77
N PRO A 208 -12.55 4.41 4.95
CA PRO A 208 -13.11 3.07 5.05
C PRO A 208 -14.09 2.95 6.22
N ARG A 209 -15.31 2.55 5.90
CA ARG A 209 -16.40 2.38 6.88
C ARG A 209 -15.99 1.52 8.08
N TYR A 210 -15.29 0.42 7.84
CA TYR A 210 -14.86 -0.49 8.91
C TYR A 210 -13.88 0.17 9.89
N VAL A 211 -13.02 1.08 9.43
CA VAL A 211 -12.10 1.83 10.30
C VAL A 211 -12.88 2.79 11.19
N LEU A 212 -13.88 3.49 10.63
CA LEU A 212 -14.75 4.41 11.38
C LEU A 212 -15.60 3.69 12.43
N GLU A 213 -16.21 2.56 12.07
CA GLU A 213 -17.01 1.73 13.00
C GLU A 213 -16.16 1.12 14.12
N ASN A 214 -14.87 0.89 13.87
CA ASN A 214 -13.92 0.32 14.83
C ASN A 214 -12.88 1.34 15.31
N ARG A 215 -13.27 2.61 15.46
CA ARG A 215 -12.38 3.75 15.77
C ARG A 215 -11.44 3.53 16.97
N VAL A 216 -11.86 2.79 18.00
CA VAL A 216 -11.01 2.53 19.18
C VAL A 216 -9.82 1.65 18.78
N ARG A 217 -10.08 0.61 17.98
CA ARG A 217 -9.07 -0.32 17.50
C ARG A 217 -8.13 0.33 16.48
N PHE A 218 -8.65 1.22 15.65
CA PHE A 218 -7.91 1.89 14.58
C PHE A 218 -7.65 3.37 14.87
N LYS A 219 -7.61 3.75 16.16
CA LYS A 219 -7.38 5.14 16.58
C LYS A 219 -6.13 5.71 15.90
N PHE A 220 -5.07 4.90 15.81
CA PHE A 220 -3.80 5.27 15.20
C PHE A 220 -3.91 5.69 13.71
N MET A 221 -4.95 5.26 13.00
CA MET A 221 -5.21 5.61 11.60
C MET A 221 -6.13 6.83 11.43
N LEU A 222 -6.66 7.39 12.51
CA LEU A 222 -7.65 8.46 12.47
C LEU A 222 -7.07 9.79 13.01
N PRO A 223 -7.67 10.94 12.63
CA PRO A 223 -7.21 12.25 13.10
C PRO A 223 -7.06 12.33 14.62
N GLY A 224 -5.93 12.87 15.09
CA GLY A 224 -5.59 12.98 16.51
C GLY A 224 -5.04 11.70 17.13
N GLY A 225 -4.91 10.63 16.34
CA GLY A 225 -4.36 9.35 16.76
C GLY A 225 -2.86 9.18 16.49
N CYS A 226 -2.06 10.25 16.44
CA CYS A 226 -0.69 10.15 15.94
C CYS A 226 0.28 9.34 16.83
N GLN A 227 -0.01 9.19 18.13
CA GLN A 227 0.81 8.40 19.05
C GLN A 227 0.78 6.91 18.68
N ARG A 228 1.94 6.29 18.61
CA ARG A 228 2.14 4.87 18.28
C ARG A 228 2.51 4.09 19.53
N GLU A 229 2.17 2.81 19.52
CA GLU A 229 2.58 1.87 20.57
C GLU A 229 4.09 1.57 20.40
N GLY A 230 4.81 1.32 21.51
CA GLY A 230 6.25 1.01 21.49
C GLY A 230 7.03 1.74 22.59
N PRO A 231 8.34 1.52 22.70
CA PRO A 231 9.20 2.18 23.67
C PRO A 231 9.40 3.63 23.24
N LEU A 232 8.48 4.50 23.62
CA LEU A 232 8.79 5.90 23.80
C LEU A 232 9.56 5.95 25.12
N LEU A 233 10.82 6.39 25.10
CA LEU A 233 11.56 6.57 26.36
C LEU A 233 10.72 7.50 27.25
N SER A 234 10.31 6.98 28.40
CA SER A 234 9.57 7.70 29.44
C SER A 234 10.39 8.82 30.04
#